data_AF-K1RZQ8-F1
#
_entry.id   AF-K1RZQ8-F1
#
_cell.length_a   1.000
_cell.length_b   1.000
_cell.length_c   1.000
_cell.angle_alpha   90.00
_cell.angle_beta   90.00
_cell.angle_gamma   90.00
#
_symmetry.space_group_name_H-M   'P 1'
#
loop_
_entity.id
_entity.type
_entity.pdbx_description
1 polymer ?
#
loop_
_entity_poly.entity_id
_entity_poly.type
_entity_poly.pdbx_seq_one_letter_code
_entity_poly.pdbx_strand_id
1 'polypeptide(L)'
;MLVATGGVSYPTTGSTGDGYRLARQAGHTLVEPVPSLVSLVSHDPDCKKMMGLALKNVTLTLFEDGKDIFEEQGEMLFTHFGISG
;
A
#
# COMPACT_ATOMS: atom_id res chain seq x y z
N MET A 1 -28.11 -10.57 9.18
CA MET A 1 -26.86 -10.03 9.75
C MET A 1 -26.18 -9.18 8.68
N LEU A 2 -25.69 -7.99 9.02
CA LEU A 2 -24.90 -7.13 8.12
C LEU A 2 -23.47 -7.04 8.68
N VAL A 3 -22.46 -7.20 7.82
CA VAL A 3 -21.04 -7.12 8.20
C VAL A 3 -20.44 -5.89 7.51
N ALA A 4 -20.01 -4.90 8.31
CA ALA A 4 -19.48 -3.63 7.85
C ALA A 4 -18.30 -3.15 8.73
N THR A 5 -17.37 -4.06 9.05
CA THR A 5 -16.31 -3.86 10.05
C THR A 5 -15.01 -3.22 9.51
N GLY A 6 -15.00 -2.77 8.25
CA GLY A 6 -13.77 -2.32 7.60
C GLY A 6 -12.79 -3.46 7.28
N GLY A 7 -11.53 -3.09 7.02
CA GLY A 7 -10.45 -4.01 6.66
C GLY A 7 -9.49 -4.32 7.82
N VAL A 8 -8.19 -4.39 7.50
CA VAL A 8 -7.08 -4.52 8.47
C VAL A 8 -6.12 -3.31 8.47
N SER A 9 -6.37 -2.31 7.62
CA SER A 9 -5.59 -1.06 7.64
C SER A 9 -5.97 -0.22 8.85
N TYR A 10 -4.97 0.43 9.47
CA TYR A 10 -5.17 1.29 10.65
C TYR A 10 -5.96 0.60 11.80
N PRO A 11 -5.47 -0.51 12.37
CA PRO A 11 -6.24 -1.29 13.37
C PRO A 11 -6.62 -0.50 14.62
N THR A 12 -5.86 0.55 14.96
CA THR A 12 -6.16 1.46 16.09
C THR A 12 -7.46 2.24 15.89
N THR A 13 -8.00 2.34 14.67
CA THR A 13 -9.30 2.98 14.38
C THR A 13 -10.47 2.01 14.44
N GLY A 14 -10.23 0.71 14.71
CA GLY A 14 -11.27 -0.32 14.85
C GLY A 14 -11.33 -1.32 13.69
N SER A 15 -10.58 -1.11 12.61
CA SER A 15 -10.47 -2.04 11.47
C SER A 15 -9.51 -3.20 11.80
N THR A 16 -9.96 -4.15 12.62
CA THR A 16 -9.14 -5.24 13.18
C THR A 16 -9.31 -6.58 12.46
N GLY A 17 -10.07 -6.61 11.36
CA GLY A 17 -10.30 -7.81 10.56
C GLY A 17 -11.40 -8.75 11.07
N ASP A 18 -12.26 -8.31 11.99
CA ASP A 18 -13.37 -9.11 12.51
C ASP A 18 -14.33 -9.61 11.42
N GLY A 19 -14.57 -8.81 10.38
CA GLY A 19 -15.41 -9.19 9.24
C GLY A 19 -14.87 -10.39 8.47
N TYR A 20 -13.55 -10.49 8.30
CA TYR A 20 -12.93 -11.65 7.66
C TYR A 20 -13.14 -12.92 8.49
N ARG A 21 -12.99 -12.82 9.82
CA ARG A 21 -13.26 -13.95 10.74
C ARG A 21 -14.72 -14.41 10.65
N LEU A 22 -15.68 -13.47 10.68
CA LEU A 22 -17.10 -13.78 10.57
C LEU A 22 -17.44 -14.44 9.22
N ALA A 23 -16.89 -13.92 8.12
CA ALA A 23 -17.11 -14.49 6.78
C ALA A 23 -16.59 -15.93 6.68
N ARG A 24 -15.38 -16.20 7.21
CA ARG A 24 -14.82 -17.56 7.27
C ARG A 24 -15.70 -18.52 8.08
N GLN A 25 -16.21 -18.07 9.24
CA GLN A 25 -17.12 -18.87 10.07
C GLN A 25 -18.45 -19.19 9.37
N ALA A 26 -18.91 -18.29 8.49
CA ALA A 26 -20.09 -18.49 7.66
C ALA A 26 -19.83 -19.34 6.40
N GLY A 27 -18.61 -19.86 6.20
CA GLY A 27 -18.25 -20.74 5.09
C GLY A 27 -17.82 -20.01 3.80
N HIS A 28 -17.57 -18.69 3.85
CA HIS A 28 -17.05 -17.96 2.70
C HIS A 28 -15.54 -18.18 2.52
N THR A 29 -15.11 -18.21 1.26
CA THR A 29 -13.70 -18.11 0.89
C THR A 29 -13.21 -16.67 1.02
N LEU A 30 -11.98 -16.51 1.51
CA LEU A 30 -11.32 -15.21 1.62
C LEU A 30 -10.17 -15.13 0.61
N VAL A 31 -10.08 -14.00 -0.08
CA VAL A 31 -8.84 -13.58 -0.75
C VAL A 31 -7.94 -12.99 0.33
N GLU A 32 -6.67 -13.39 0.35
CA GLU A 32 -5.72 -12.91 1.35
C GLU A 32 -5.57 -11.38 1.24
N PRO A 33 -5.85 -10.61 2.31
CA PRO A 33 -5.69 -9.16 2.29
C PRO A 33 -4.21 -8.79 2.13
N VAL A 34 -3.91 -7.91 1.19
CA VAL A 34 -2.58 -7.33 1.00
C VAL A 34 -2.61 -5.82 1.28
N PRO A 35 -1.51 -5.22 1.76
CA PRO A 35 -1.40 -3.77 1.88
C PRO A 35 -1.65 -3.08 0.53
N SER A 36 -2.36 -1.95 0.56
CA SER A 36 -2.63 -1.12 -0.62
C SER A 36 -2.68 0.35 -0.20
N LEU A 37 -2.32 1.24 -1.13
CA LEU A 37 -2.14 2.68 -0.88
C LEU A 37 -1.19 2.96 0.30
N VAL A 38 -0.10 2.19 0.36
CA VAL A 38 0.97 2.33 1.36
C VAL A 38 2.23 2.88 0.70
N SER A 39 3.08 3.52 1.50
CA SER A 39 4.39 3.96 1.04
C SER A 39 5.27 2.78 0.61
N LEU A 40 6.11 3.01 -0.40
CA LEU A 40 7.09 2.05 -0.86
C LEU A 40 8.35 2.15 0.00
N VAL A 41 8.90 1.01 0.40
CA VAL A 41 10.18 0.94 1.12
C VAL A 41 11.30 0.76 0.10
N SER A 42 12.36 1.57 0.22
CA SER A 42 13.55 1.43 -0.61
C SER A 42 14.79 1.32 0.25
N HIS A 43 15.63 0.33 -0.08
CA HIS A 43 16.95 0.17 0.51
C HIS A 43 18.04 0.92 -0.26
N ASP A 44 17.68 1.61 -1.35
CA ASP A 44 18.61 2.44 -2.10
C ASP A 44 19.03 3.66 -1.24
N PRO A 45 20.34 3.86 -1.00
CA PRO A 45 20.82 4.98 -0.20
C PRO A 45 20.41 6.34 -0.79
N ASP A 46 20.15 6.44 -2.09
CA ASP A 46 19.77 7.68 -2.74
C ASP A 46 18.36 8.14 -2.32
N CYS A 47 17.44 7.21 -2.04
CA CYS A 47 16.12 7.58 -1.49
C CYS A 47 16.27 8.35 -0.17
N LYS A 48 17.15 7.86 0.73
CA LYS A 48 17.40 8.52 2.02
C LYS A 48 18.14 9.86 1.85
N LYS A 49 19.06 9.97 0.90
CA LYS A 49 19.75 11.24 0.59
C LYS A 49 18.79 12.30 0.05
N MET A 50 17.76 11.88 -0.70
CA MET A 50 16.75 12.76 -1.29
C MET A 50 15.56 13.03 -0.36
N MET A 51 15.57 12.54 0.88
CA MET A 51 14.48 12.75 1.83
C MET A 51 14.01 14.21 1.89
N GLY A 52 12.70 14.41 1.75
CA GLY A 52 12.05 15.74 1.73
C GLY A 52 11.92 16.34 0.33
N LEU A 53 12.52 15.73 -0.70
CA LEU A 53 12.31 16.12 -2.09
C LEU A 53 10.90 15.69 -2.54
N ALA A 54 10.07 16.67 -2.87
CA ALA A 54 8.77 16.47 -3.49
C ALA A 54 8.88 16.72 -5.00
N LEU A 55 8.51 15.73 -5.79
CA LEU A 55 8.41 15.81 -7.24
C LEU A 55 6.95 15.93 -7.64
N LYS A 56 6.68 16.80 -8.62
CA LYS A 56 5.36 17.01 -9.18
C LYS A 56 5.35 16.59 -10.62
N ASN A 57 4.24 16.00 -11.05
CA ASN A 57 4.00 15.61 -12.43
C ASN A 57 5.08 14.65 -12.96
N VAL A 58 5.39 13.62 -12.16
CA VAL A 58 6.33 12.55 -12.50
C VAL A 58 5.58 11.24 -12.71
N THR A 59 6.18 10.34 -13.49
CA THR A 59 5.67 8.97 -13.69
C THR A 59 6.51 7.98 -12.88
N LEU A 60 5.84 7.14 -12.09
CA LEU A 60 6.43 5.98 -11.44
C LEU A 60 6.08 4.74 -12.27
N THR A 61 7.10 4.02 -12.73
CA THR A 61 6.95 2.76 -13.49
C THR A 61 7.40 1.58 -12.64
N LEU A 62 6.56 0.56 -12.52
CA LEU A 62 6.87 -0.70 -11.86
C LEU A 62 7.31 -1.72 -12.90
N PHE A 63 8.50 -2.28 -12.69
CA PHE A 63 9.05 -3.34 -13.51
C PHE A 63 9.03 -4.68 -12.76
N GLU A 64 8.59 -5.74 -13.44
CA GLU A 64 8.71 -7.13 -13.00
C GLU A 64 9.41 -7.93 -14.12
N ASP A 65 10.51 -8.61 -13.77
CA ASP A 65 11.34 -9.35 -14.74
C ASP A 65 11.75 -8.53 -15.97
N GLY A 66 12.04 -7.25 -15.76
CA GLY A 66 12.43 -6.30 -16.81
C GLY A 66 11.29 -5.86 -17.72
N LYS A 67 10.03 -6.17 -17.38
CA LYS A 67 8.85 -5.71 -18.09
C LYS A 67 8.08 -4.70 -17.25
N ASP A 68 7.65 -3.64 -17.90
CA ASP A 68 6.78 -2.61 -17.36
C ASP A 68 5.39 -3.24 -17.14
N ILE A 69 5.00 -3.37 -15.87
CA ILE A 69 3.71 -3.99 -15.49
C ILE A 69 2.69 -2.96 -14.99
N PHE A 70 3.15 -1.76 -14.62
CA PHE A 70 2.29 -0.69 -14.13
C PHE A 70 2.98 0.67 -14.26
N GLU A 71 2.20 1.72 -14.56
CA GLU A 71 2.64 3.11 -14.55
C GLU A 71 1.59 4.02 -13.90
N GLU A 72 2.04 4.98 -13.11
CA GLU A 72 1.19 6.01 -12.52
C GLU A 72 1.87 7.38 -12.60
N GLN A 73 1.11 8.38 -13.06
CA GLN A 73 1.54 9.78 -13.10
C GLN A 73 0.95 10.54 -11.92
N GLY A 74 1.80 11.26 -11.17
CA GLY A 74 1.35 11.99 -10.00
C GLY A 74 2.42 12.80 -9.28
N GLU A 75 2.21 12.94 -7.97
CA GLU A 75 3.19 13.51 -7.04
C GLU A 75 3.93 12.38 -6.33
N MET A 76 5.19 12.66 -5.97
CA MET A 76 6.05 11.69 -5.31
C MET A 76 6.93 12.39 -4.28
N LEU A 77 7.02 11.84 -3.08
CA LEU A 77 7.81 12.38 -1.98
C LEU A 77 8.83 11.33 -1.50
N PHE A 78 10.10 11.71 -1.47
CA PHE A 78 11.14 10.90 -0.84
C PHE A 78 11.07 11.03 0.68
N THR A 79 11.08 9.89 1.37
CA THR A 79 11.05 9.80 2.84
C THR A 79 12.35 9.19 3.36
N HIS A 80 12.51 9.14 4.69
CA HIS A 80 13.69 8.53 5.32
C HIS A 80 13.79 7.00 5.10
N PHE A 81 12.73 6.34 4.64
CA PHE A 81 12.67 4.88 4.44
C PHE A 81 12.29 4.47 3.00
N GLY A 82 12.00 5.41 2.11
CA GLY A 82 11.58 5.11 0.74
C GLY A 82 10.79 6.24 0.10
N ILE A 83 9.64 5.91 -0.47
CA ILE A 83 8.83 6.80 -1.31
C ILE A 83 7.38 6.80 -0.82
N SER A 84 6.78 7.99 -0.70
CA SER A 84 5.34 8.18 -0.54
C SER A 84 4.78 8.99 -1.72
N GLY A 85 3.46 9.13 -1.77
CA GLY A 85 2.83 10.27 -2.46
C GLY A 85 3.12 11.57 -1.73
#